data_AF-A0A8B8TJY8-F1
#
_entry.id   AF-A0A8B8TJY8-F1
#
_cell.length_a   1.000
_cell.length_b   1.000
_cell.length_c   1.000
_cell.angle_alpha   90.00
_cell.angle_beta   90.00
_cell.angle_gamma   90.00
#
_symmetry.space_group_name_H-M   'P 1'
#
loop_
_entity.id
_entity.type
_entity.pdbx_description
1 polymer ?
#
loop_
_entity_poly.entity_id
_entity_poly.type
_entity_poly.pdbx_seq_one_letter_code
_entity_poly.pdbx_strand_id
1 'polypeptide(L)'
;MKMLPGVGVFGTGSSARVLVPLLRAEGFTVEALWGKTEEEAKQLAEEMNITFYTSRTDDVLLHQDVDLVCINIPPPLTRQISVKALGIGKNVVCEKAATSVDAFRMVTASRYYPQLMSLVGNVLRFLPAFVRMKQLIAEHYVGAVMICDARVYSGSLLSPSYGWICDELMGGGGLHTMGTYIVDLLTHLTGQRAEKVHGLLKTFVRQNAAIRGIRHVTSDDFCFFQMLMGGGVCSTVTLNFNMPGAFVHEGDNEGMCEGPSRISGPIPPDPTLCPDYYRRPSSAQGRLEANALKLDLLTSEQDLDSTPPRDPRIGPGAREILERGRHGVVGVLLQLEGISLGPGASPKRKDPKDHEKENLRRIREIQRRFHEQERGQGQGQTRPLKALWRSPKYDKVESRVKAQLQEPGPTSGTEPAHFLRAHSRCGPGLPPPRVPSPQLTPPGPSAKGPGSGVDFITHNARTAKRAPRRHSRSLQVLAQVLEQQRQAQEHYNATQKGHVPHYLLERRDVWRRQAEARQSSQPDPAMPPGHTCMPENQRLETLSSLLQSQSQLLRELVLLPAGADSLRAQSHRAELDQKLVQVEEAIKIFSCPKVFVKMDA
;
A
#
# COMPACT_ATOMS: atom_id res chain seq x y z
N MET A 1 -5.55 34.88 15.61
CA MET A 1 -4.90 34.11 14.52
C MET A 1 -5.51 32.72 14.51
N LYS A 2 -6.04 32.23 13.39
CA LYS A 2 -6.48 30.82 13.33
C LYS A 2 -5.22 29.96 13.47
N MET A 3 -5.10 29.23 14.57
CA MET A 3 -4.01 28.27 14.74
C MET A 3 -4.12 27.23 13.61
N LEU A 4 -2.99 26.91 12.99
CA LEU A 4 -2.93 25.83 12.01
C LEU A 4 -3.33 24.51 12.70
N PRO A 5 -3.90 23.55 11.95
CA PRO A 5 -4.32 22.28 12.51
C PRO A 5 -3.12 21.53 13.09
N GLY A 6 -3.28 20.92 14.27
CA GLY A 6 -2.25 20.04 14.80
C GLY A 6 -2.14 18.75 13.98
N VAL A 7 -0.91 18.26 13.83
CA VAL A 7 -0.56 17.20 12.88
C VAL A 7 -0.17 15.91 13.60
N GLY A 8 -0.76 14.81 13.16
CA GLY A 8 -0.38 13.45 13.52
C GLY A 8 0.41 12.80 12.38
N VAL A 9 1.66 12.40 12.64
CA VAL A 9 2.53 11.79 11.64
C VAL A 9 2.56 10.27 11.82
N PHE A 10 2.28 9.54 10.74
CA PHE A 10 2.39 8.08 10.70
C PHE A 10 3.63 7.69 9.89
N GLY A 11 4.56 7.01 10.56
CA GLY A 11 5.79 6.51 9.96
C GLY A 11 7.02 7.11 10.64
N THR A 12 8.02 6.27 10.85
CA THR A 12 9.31 6.59 11.50
C THR A 12 10.48 6.59 10.50
N GLY A 13 10.19 6.50 9.21
CA GLY A 13 11.21 6.42 8.15
C GLY A 13 11.94 7.75 7.88
N SER A 14 12.91 7.70 6.96
CA SER A 14 13.66 8.89 6.52
C SER A 14 12.77 10.04 6.05
N SER A 15 11.67 9.73 5.36
CA SER A 15 10.69 10.74 4.92
C SER A 15 10.04 11.49 6.09
N ALA A 16 9.80 10.83 7.22
CA ALA A 16 9.23 11.47 8.40
C ALA A 16 10.24 12.42 9.07
N ARG A 17 11.53 12.03 9.08
CA ARG A 17 12.64 12.87 9.58
C ARG A 17 12.78 14.18 8.79
N VAL A 18 12.46 14.19 7.51
CA VAL A 18 12.46 15.40 6.69
C VAL A 18 11.13 16.17 6.81
N LEU A 19 10.00 15.46 6.86
CA LEU A 19 8.67 16.07 6.90
C LEU A 19 8.41 16.85 8.20
N VAL A 20 8.78 16.30 9.36
CA VAL A 20 8.49 16.93 10.67
C VAL A 20 9.11 18.33 10.81
N PRO A 21 10.42 18.54 10.52
CA PRO A 21 11.01 19.87 10.54
C PRO A 21 10.36 20.84 9.53
N LEU A 22 10.04 20.36 8.31
CA LEU A 22 9.40 21.19 7.29
C LEU A 22 8.00 21.66 7.74
N LEU A 23 7.20 20.76 8.32
CA LEU A 23 5.88 21.12 8.86
C LEU A 23 5.99 22.19 9.96
N ARG A 24 6.98 22.06 10.85
CA ARG A 24 7.23 23.04 11.91
C ARG A 24 7.70 24.39 11.36
N ALA A 25 8.55 24.39 10.33
CA ALA A 25 8.99 25.61 9.67
C ALA A 25 7.82 26.39 9.04
N GLU A 26 6.82 25.67 8.52
CA GLU A 26 5.57 26.25 8.00
C GLU A 26 4.55 26.61 9.10
N GLY A 27 4.88 26.39 10.38
CA GLY A 27 4.05 26.76 11.53
C GLY A 27 3.04 25.70 11.99
N PHE A 28 3.08 24.48 11.46
CA PHE A 28 2.26 23.36 11.97
C PHE A 28 2.84 22.80 13.27
N THR A 29 1.99 22.51 14.25
CA THR A 29 2.39 21.78 15.46
C THR A 29 2.27 20.28 15.22
N VAL A 30 3.33 19.53 15.51
CA VAL A 30 3.32 18.07 15.41
C VAL A 30 3.05 17.51 16.80
N GLU A 31 1.81 17.11 17.03
CA GLU A 31 1.31 16.70 18.35
C GLU A 31 1.52 15.21 18.61
N ALA A 32 1.45 14.38 17.57
CA ALA A 32 1.46 12.93 17.72
C ALA A 32 2.30 12.22 16.66
N LEU A 33 3.05 11.21 17.08
CA LEU A 33 3.85 10.33 16.21
C LEU A 33 3.42 8.87 16.35
N TRP A 34 3.22 8.19 15.22
CA TRP A 34 3.01 6.76 15.16
C TRP A 34 4.20 6.04 14.54
N GLY A 35 4.68 5.00 15.22
CA GLY A 35 5.69 4.07 14.70
C GLY A 35 5.16 2.63 14.68
N LYS A 36 5.80 1.76 13.89
CA LYS A 36 5.43 0.34 13.84
C LYS A 36 5.74 -0.36 15.16
N THR A 37 6.87 -0.02 15.77
CA THR A 37 7.26 -0.42 17.13
C THR A 37 7.29 0.81 18.02
N GLU A 38 7.06 0.59 19.32
CA GLU A 38 7.08 1.67 20.30
C GLU A 38 8.49 2.24 20.49
N GLU A 39 9.52 1.41 20.33
CA GLU A 39 10.93 1.81 20.36
C GLU A 39 11.29 2.77 19.23
N GLU A 40 10.91 2.46 17.98
CA GLU A 40 11.13 3.34 16.83
C GLU A 40 10.38 4.68 16.98
N ALA A 41 9.15 4.62 17.49
CA ALA A 41 8.35 5.82 17.75
C ALA A 41 9.00 6.69 18.81
N LYS A 42 9.49 6.08 19.90
CA LYS A 42 10.15 6.77 21.01
C LYS A 42 11.46 7.44 20.56
N GLN A 43 12.30 6.72 19.82
CA GLN A 43 13.57 7.25 19.31
C GLN A 43 13.35 8.51 18.46
N LEU A 44 12.44 8.44 17.47
CA LEU A 44 12.17 9.59 16.62
C LEU A 44 11.46 10.73 17.37
N ALA A 45 10.61 10.41 18.34
CA ALA A 45 9.96 11.42 19.18
C ALA A 45 10.96 12.17 20.07
N GLU A 46 11.95 11.47 20.63
CA GLU A 46 13.05 12.08 21.40
C GLU A 46 13.96 12.93 20.49
N GLU A 47 14.34 12.41 19.32
CA GLU A 47 15.13 13.15 18.31
C GLU A 47 14.43 14.47 17.90
N MET A 48 13.10 14.44 17.77
CA MET A 48 12.30 15.55 17.26
C MET A 48 11.56 16.33 18.34
N ASN A 49 11.74 16.04 19.63
CA ASN A 49 10.98 16.65 20.73
C ASN A 49 9.45 16.64 20.48
N ILE A 50 8.87 15.47 20.20
CA ILE A 50 7.41 15.28 20.05
C ILE A 50 6.86 14.74 21.37
N THR A 51 5.81 15.36 21.90
CA THR A 51 5.22 15.08 23.21
C THR A 51 4.51 13.73 23.29
N PHE A 52 3.78 13.34 22.23
CA PHE A 52 3.02 12.09 22.21
C PHE A 52 3.51 11.14 21.12
N TYR A 53 3.84 9.91 21.51
CA TYR A 53 4.21 8.83 20.59
C TYR A 53 3.51 7.52 20.97
N THR A 54 3.20 6.68 19.99
CA THR A 54 2.51 5.40 20.21
C THR A 54 2.74 4.43 19.07
N SER A 55 2.57 3.13 19.35
CA SER A 55 2.54 2.06 18.34
C SER A 55 1.11 1.74 17.86
N ARG A 56 0.09 2.31 18.47
CA ARG A 56 -1.33 2.00 18.18
C ARG A 56 -1.93 3.08 17.29
N THR A 57 -2.42 2.68 16.12
CA THR A 57 -3.00 3.61 15.14
C THR A 57 -4.14 4.45 15.71
N ASP A 58 -5.07 3.81 16.42
CA ASP A 58 -6.28 4.49 16.91
C ASP A 58 -5.94 5.59 17.92
N ASP A 59 -4.81 5.50 18.61
CA ASP A 59 -4.43 6.44 19.66
C ASP A 59 -4.06 7.81 19.03
N VAL A 60 -3.27 7.82 17.96
CA VAL A 60 -3.01 9.06 17.20
C VAL A 60 -4.29 9.60 16.56
N LEU A 61 -5.16 8.72 16.05
CA LEU A 61 -6.42 9.12 15.43
C LEU A 61 -7.44 9.68 16.43
N LEU A 62 -7.34 9.37 17.72
CA LEU A 62 -8.24 9.88 18.76
C LEU A 62 -7.67 11.06 19.56
N HIS A 63 -6.41 11.43 19.30
CA HIS A 63 -5.80 12.59 19.94
C HIS A 63 -6.59 13.87 19.63
N GLN A 64 -6.91 14.65 20.66
CA GLN A 64 -7.81 15.82 20.53
C GLN A 64 -7.16 16.96 19.74
N ASP A 65 -5.84 17.14 19.92
CA ASP A 65 -5.10 18.22 19.27
C ASP A 65 -4.65 17.89 17.82
N VAL A 66 -5.07 16.74 17.27
CA VAL A 66 -4.69 16.32 15.92
C VAL A 66 -5.88 16.45 14.97
N ASP A 67 -5.81 17.39 14.03
CA ASP A 67 -6.83 17.64 13.01
C ASP A 67 -6.40 17.17 11.61
N LEU A 68 -5.09 17.07 11.37
CA LEU A 68 -4.49 16.62 10.12
C LEU A 68 -3.62 15.39 10.35
N VAL A 69 -3.75 14.38 9.50
CA VAL A 69 -2.97 13.15 9.57
C VAL A 69 -2.12 12.99 8.32
N CYS A 70 -0.80 12.89 8.50
CA CYS A 70 0.17 12.64 7.44
C CYS A 70 0.62 11.17 7.46
N ILE A 71 0.31 10.42 6.41
CA ILE A 71 0.50 8.96 6.33
C ILE A 71 1.67 8.63 5.39
N ASN A 72 2.86 8.46 5.97
CA ASN A 72 4.12 8.15 5.29
C ASN A 72 4.61 6.74 5.68
N ILE A 73 3.78 5.73 5.40
CA ILE A 73 4.04 4.33 5.76
C ILE A 73 3.97 3.44 4.52
N PRO A 74 4.40 2.17 4.61
CA PRO A 74 4.25 1.22 3.51
C PRO A 74 2.80 1.12 3.00
N PRO A 75 2.60 1.01 1.66
CA PRO A 75 1.28 1.06 1.02
C PRO A 75 0.17 0.16 1.59
N PRO A 76 0.43 -1.08 2.08
CA PRO A 76 -0.61 -1.99 2.56
C PRO A 76 -1.43 -1.45 3.74
N LEU A 77 -0.83 -0.59 4.56
CA LEU A 77 -1.48 -0.01 5.74
C LEU A 77 -2.20 1.30 5.44
N THR A 78 -1.80 1.99 4.36
CA THR A 78 -2.26 3.35 4.03
C THR A 78 -3.78 3.44 3.93
N ARG A 79 -4.44 2.47 3.28
CA ARG A 79 -5.92 2.46 3.19
C ARG A 79 -6.57 2.44 4.57
N GLN A 80 -6.16 1.53 5.44
CA GLN A 80 -6.85 1.29 6.71
C GLN A 80 -6.82 2.55 7.58
N ILE A 81 -5.65 3.21 7.63
CA ILE A 81 -5.47 4.44 8.41
C ILE A 81 -6.23 5.60 7.77
N SER A 82 -6.12 5.78 6.44
CA SER A 82 -6.78 6.87 5.73
C SER A 82 -8.31 6.82 5.87
N VAL A 83 -8.90 5.64 5.68
CA VAL A 83 -10.36 5.46 5.80
C VAL A 83 -10.83 5.68 7.24
N LYS A 84 -10.07 5.20 8.24
CA LYS A 84 -10.39 5.45 9.66
C LYS A 84 -10.29 6.93 10.03
N ALA A 85 -9.22 7.61 9.59
CA ALA A 85 -9.01 9.03 9.87
C ALA A 85 -10.14 9.89 9.30
N LEU A 86 -10.50 9.68 8.03
CA LEU A 86 -11.66 10.33 7.41
C LEU A 86 -12.96 10.00 8.14
N GLY A 87 -13.14 8.74 8.55
CA GLY A 87 -14.32 8.29 9.30
C GLY A 87 -14.51 8.95 10.67
N ILE A 88 -13.43 9.46 11.28
CA ILE A 88 -13.46 10.16 12.59
C ILE A 88 -13.56 11.68 12.40
N GLY A 89 -13.47 12.19 11.16
CA GLY A 89 -13.53 13.62 10.89
C GLY A 89 -12.18 14.32 10.76
N LYS A 90 -11.08 13.57 10.53
CA LYS A 90 -9.73 14.14 10.39
C LYS A 90 -9.34 14.33 8.92
N ASN A 91 -8.59 15.40 8.65
CA ASN A 91 -7.99 15.62 7.34
C ASN A 91 -6.86 14.61 7.09
N VAL A 92 -6.67 14.20 5.84
CA VAL A 92 -5.70 13.16 5.48
C VAL A 92 -4.80 13.59 4.33
N VAL A 93 -3.50 13.52 4.56
CA VAL A 93 -2.46 13.51 3.52
C VAL A 93 -1.85 12.12 3.55
N CYS A 94 -1.89 11.40 2.42
CA CYS A 94 -1.43 10.02 2.37
C CYS A 94 -0.60 9.73 1.14
N GLU A 95 0.30 8.76 1.27
CA GLU A 95 0.98 8.15 0.14
C GLU A 95 0.04 7.27 -0.70
N LYS A 96 0.57 6.73 -1.80
CA LYS A 96 -0.15 5.81 -2.69
C LYS A 96 -0.71 4.57 -1.99
N ALA A 97 -1.81 4.06 -2.53
CA ALA A 97 -2.43 2.80 -2.10
C ALA A 97 -1.65 1.59 -2.63
N ALA A 98 -1.76 0.45 -1.93
CA ALA A 98 -1.15 -0.81 -2.38
C ALA A 98 -1.81 -1.38 -3.64
N THR A 99 -3.14 -1.27 -3.74
CA THR A 99 -3.92 -1.86 -4.83
C THR A 99 -4.98 -0.89 -5.36
N SER A 100 -5.48 -1.16 -6.56
CA SER A 100 -6.60 -0.39 -7.15
C SER A 100 -7.88 -0.48 -6.31
N VAL A 101 -8.15 -1.64 -5.70
CA VAL A 101 -9.28 -1.84 -4.77
C VAL A 101 -9.10 -0.96 -3.53
N ASP A 102 -7.87 -0.89 -3.01
CA ASP A 102 -7.59 -0.06 -1.85
C ASP A 102 -7.73 1.43 -2.16
N ALA A 103 -7.22 1.86 -3.32
CA ALA A 103 -7.38 3.23 -3.82
C ALA A 103 -8.87 3.58 -3.98
N PHE A 104 -9.68 2.69 -4.56
CA PHE A 104 -11.11 2.89 -4.72
C PHE A 104 -11.82 3.09 -3.37
N ARG A 105 -11.45 2.31 -2.35
CA ARG A 105 -12.00 2.45 -0.99
C ARG A 105 -11.59 3.78 -0.34
N MET A 106 -10.35 4.21 -0.52
CA MET A 106 -9.87 5.52 -0.03
C MET A 106 -10.63 6.67 -0.69
N VAL A 107 -10.76 6.64 -2.02
CA VAL A 107 -11.52 7.64 -2.78
C VAL A 107 -12.99 7.65 -2.38
N THR A 108 -13.59 6.47 -2.16
CA THR A 108 -14.98 6.36 -1.71
C THR A 108 -15.15 7.00 -0.33
N ALA A 109 -14.24 6.74 0.61
CA ALA A 109 -14.25 7.37 1.93
C ALA A 109 -14.05 8.89 1.86
N SER A 110 -13.16 9.39 0.99
CA SER A 110 -12.97 10.83 0.80
C SER A 110 -14.23 11.50 0.23
N ARG A 111 -14.86 10.89 -0.79
CA ARG A 111 -16.13 11.39 -1.35
C ARG A 111 -17.27 11.38 -0.34
N TYR A 112 -17.21 10.43 0.59
CA TYR A 112 -18.18 10.31 1.66
C TYR A 112 -18.12 11.50 2.64
N TYR A 113 -16.91 12.02 2.89
CA TYR A 113 -16.68 13.16 3.78
C TYR A 113 -16.12 14.37 2.99
N PRO A 114 -16.94 15.02 2.15
CA PRO A 114 -16.46 16.07 1.23
C PRO A 114 -15.99 17.35 1.92
N GLN A 115 -16.33 17.53 3.21
CA GLN A 115 -15.87 18.66 4.02
C GLN A 115 -14.42 18.49 4.50
N LEU A 116 -13.89 17.25 4.47
CA LEU A 116 -12.54 16.93 4.89
C LEU A 116 -11.59 16.99 3.69
N MET A 117 -10.41 17.52 3.92
CA MET A 117 -9.33 17.49 2.94
C MET A 117 -8.73 16.08 2.86
N SER A 118 -8.65 15.55 1.64
CA SER A 118 -7.93 14.30 1.33
C SER A 118 -6.97 14.54 0.18
N LEU A 119 -5.66 14.39 0.44
CA LEU A 119 -4.60 14.61 -0.53
C LEU A 119 -3.73 13.35 -0.66
N VAL A 120 -3.33 13.07 -1.91
CA VAL A 120 -2.32 12.05 -2.21
C VAL A 120 -0.98 12.75 -2.47
N GLY A 121 0.10 12.23 -1.89
CA GLY A 121 1.46 12.79 -1.90
C GLY A 121 2.17 12.77 -3.26
N ASN A 122 1.57 13.32 -4.32
CA ASN A 122 2.19 13.39 -5.64
C ASN A 122 3.20 14.55 -5.74
N VAL A 123 4.36 14.35 -5.09
CA VAL A 123 5.39 15.39 -4.89
C VAL A 123 5.96 15.98 -6.18
N LEU A 124 6.01 15.22 -7.28
CA LEU A 124 6.60 15.71 -8.54
C LEU A 124 5.87 16.94 -9.10
N ARG A 125 4.59 17.13 -8.79
CA ARG A 125 3.83 18.31 -9.23
C ARG A 125 4.39 19.63 -8.69
N PHE A 126 5.07 19.58 -7.56
CA PHE A 126 5.55 20.76 -6.83
C PHE A 126 7.02 21.06 -7.13
N LEU A 127 7.72 20.23 -7.91
CA LEU A 127 9.09 20.52 -8.31
C LEU A 127 9.11 21.74 -9.25
N PRO A 128 9.97 22.75 -8.99
CA PRO A 128 10.00 23.99 -9.77
C PRO A 128 10.14 23.76 -11.28
N ALA A 129 10.91 22.74 -11.70
CA ALA A 129 11.07 22.37 -13.09
C ALA A 129 9.74 21.98 -13.77
N PHE A 130 8.91 21.17 -13.10
CA PHE A 130 7.62 20.73 -13.65
C PHE A 130 6.54 21.81 -13.52
N VAL A 131 6.60 22.64 -12.49
CA VAL A 131 5.76 23.85 -12.37
C VAL A 131 6.03 24.80 -13.55
N ARG A 132 7.31 25.07 -13.85
CA ARG A 132 7.68 25.92 -14.99
C ARG A 132 7.33 25.29 -16.33
N MET A 133 7.56 23.98 -16.49
CA MET A 133 7.16 23.23 -17.68
C MET A 133 5.66 23.36 -17.95
N LYS A 134 4.83 23.23 -16.91
CA LYS A 134 3.38 23.41 -17.03
C LYS A 134 2.99 24.82 -17.47
N GLN A 135 3.62 25.85 -16.89
CA GLN A 135 3.38 27.23 -17.29
C GLN A 135 3.68 27.44 -18.77
N LEU A 136 4.83 26.96 -19.25
CA LEU A 136 5.22 27.06 -20.67
C LEU A 136 4.26 26.33 -21.61
N ILE A 137 3.76 25.16 -21.19
CA ILE A 137 2.73 24.42 -21.95
C ILE A 137 1.42 25.23 -21.99
N ALA A 138 1.00 25.82 -20.87
CA ALA A 138 -0.20 26.65 -20.80
C ALA A 138 -0.08 27.95 -21.62
N GLU A 139 1.12 28.53 -21.68
CA GLU A 139 1.48 29.68 -22.53
C GLU A 139 1.58 29.32 -24.02
N HIS A 140 1.29 28.06 -24.41
CA HIS A 140 1.40 27.55 -25.78
C HIS A 140 2.80 27.69 -26.38
N TYR A 141 3.86 27.73 -25.55
CA TYR A 141 5.25 27.91 -26.00
C TYR A 141 5.70 26.80 -26.97
N VAL A 142 5.26 25.57 -26.74
CA VAL A 142 5.54 24.39 -27.59
C VAL A 142 4.42 24.09 -28.59
N GLY A 143 3.38 24.93 -28.67
CA GLY A 143 2.15 24.64 -29.39
C GLY A 143 1.37 23.47 -28.78
N ALA A 144 0.72 22.66 -29.62
CA ALA A 144 -0.03 21.49 -29.18
C ALA A 144 0.91 20.33 -28.83
N VAL A 145 0.76 19.78 -27.63
CA VAL A 145 1.54 18.62 -27.19
C VAL A 145 1.07 17.37 -27.94
N MET A 146 1.94 16.77 -28.76
CA MET A 146 1.62 15.57 -29.54
C MET A 146 2.14 14.29 -28.91
N ILE A 147 3.38 14.31 -28.43
CA ILE A 147 4.09 13.14 -27.91
C ILE A 147 4.77 13.50 -26.60
N CYS A 148 4.65 12.64 -25.60
CA CYS A 148 5.40 12.71 -24.35
C CYS A 148 6.24 11.46 -24.17
N ASP A 149 7.56 11.58 -24.06
CA ASP A 149 8.44 10.44 -23.76
C ASP A 149 9.07 10.63 -22.38
N ALA A 150 8.82 9.67 -21.49
CA ALA A 150 9.35 9.66 -20.13
C ALA A 150 10.17 8.39 -19.90
N ARG A 151 11.45 8.56 -19.58
CA ARG A 151 12.37 7.46 -19.30
C ARG A 151 12.99 7.63 -17.93
N VAL A 152 12.81 6.64 -17.07
CA VAL A 152 13.37 6.62 -15.72
C VAL A 152 14.28 5.41 -15.60
N TYR A 153 15.55 5.69 -15.35
CA TYR A 153 16.58 4.69 -15.12
C TYR A 153 17.12 4.86 -13.71
N SER A 154 17.13 3.79 -12.93
CA SER A 154 17.70 3.81 -11.60
C SER A 154 18.29 2.45 -11.25
N GLY A 155 19.00 2.40 -10.12
CA GLY A 155 19.47 1.17 -9.53
C GLY A 155 18.32 0.31 -8.99
N SER A 156 18.69 -0.83 -8.42
CA SER A 156 17.71 -1.78 -7.87
C SER A 156 16.87 -1.13 -6.78
N LEU A 157 15.54 -1.22 -6.93
CA LEU A 157 14.59 -0.84 -5.89
C LEU A 157 14.56 -1.82 -4.71
N LEU A 158 15.18 -3.00 -4.87
CA LEU A 158 15.14 -4.05 -3.88
C LEU A 158 16.13 -3.74 -2.75
N SER A 159 15.60 -3.69 -1.53
CA SER A 159 16.41 -3.64 -0.32
C SER A 159 17.16 -4.96 -0.09
N PRO A 160 18.27 -4.95 0.69
CA PRO A 160 18.96 -6.17 1.11
C PRO A 160 18.10 -7.07 2.01
N SER A 161 16.95 -6.62 2.50
CA SER A 161 15.97 -7.45 3.21
C SER A 161 14.66 -7.57 2.41
N TYR A 162 13.93 -8.67 2.61
CA TYR A 162 12.61 -8.86 1.98
C TYR A 162 11.60 -7.89 2.60
N GLY A 163 11.13 -6.94 1.81
CA GLY A 163 10.16 -5.92 2.20
C GLY A 163 8.89 -5.94 1.35
N TRP A 164 7.99 -4.99 1.61
CA TRP A 164 6.75 -4.81 0.84
C TRP A 164 7.04 -4.52 -0.65
N ILE A 165 8.18 -3.90 -0.95
CA ILE A 165 8.56 -3.53 -2.32
C ILE A 165 8.77 -4.74 -3.24
N CYS A 166 9.05 -5.91 -2.66
CA CYS A 166 9.30 -7.17 -3.38
C CYS A 166 8.02 -7.88 -3.83
N ASP A 167 6.85 -7.45 -3.33
CA ASP A 167 5.57 -8.11 -3.54
C ASP A 167 4.59 -7.19 -4.28
N GLU A 168 4.14 -7.62 -5.46
CA GLU A 168 3.15 -6.91 -6.27
C GLU A 168 1.85 -6.64 -5.49
N LEU A 169 1.37 -7.61 -4.71
CA LEU A 169 0.11 -7.48 -3.96
C LEU A 169 0.21 -6.46 -2.81
N MET A 170 1.43 -6.15 -2.39
CA MET A 170 1.71 -5.18 -1.33
C MET A 170 1.99 -3.78 -1.90
N GLY A 171 1.77 -3.57 -3.20
CA GLY A 171 2.04 -2.31 -3.89
C GLY A 171 3.52 -2.12 -4.25
N GLY A 172 4.28 -3.22 -4.32
CA GLY A 172 5.68 -3.21 -4.73
C GLY A 172 5.87 -3.03 -6.24
N GLY A 173 7.13 -2.86 -6.64
CA GLY A 173 7.55 -2.76 -8.04
C GLY A 173 7.71 -1.34 -8.58
N GLY A 174 8.37 -1.27 -9.72
CA GLY A 174 8.71 -0.04 -10.41
C GLY A 174 7.49 0.76 -10.87
N LEU A 175 6.48 0.07 -11.40
CA LEU A 175 5.23 0.70 -11.83
C LEU A 175 4.49 1.37 -10.66
N HIS A 176 4.32 0.67 -9.53
CA HIS A 176 3.66 1.27 -8.37
C HIS A 176 4.51 2.38 -7.74
N THR A 177 5.82 2.15 -7.61
CA THR A 177 6.73 3.07 -6.91
C THR A 177 6.93 4.38 -7.67
N MET A 178 7.33 4.30 -8.95
CA MET A 178 7.62 5.48 -9.78
C MET A 178 6.57 5.72 -10.85
N GLY A 179 6.02 4.68 -11.44
CA GLY A 179 5.03 4.81 -12.52
C GLY A 179 3.80 5.63 -12.11
N THR A 180 3.32 5.48 -10.88
CA THR A 180 2.23 6.33 -10.33
C THR A 180 2.56 7.82 -10.44
N TYR A 181 3.78 8.23 -10.07
CA TYR A 181 4.19 9.63 -10.15
C TYR A 181 4.34 10.11 -11.60
N ILE A 182 4.84 9.27 -12.51
CA ILE A 182 4.99 9.63 -13.92
C ILE A 182 3.62 9.77 -14.59
N VAL A 183 2.69 8.83 -14.34
CA VAL A 183 1.31 8.91 -14.87
C VAL A 183 0.60 10.15 -14.33
N ASP A 184 0.76 10.43 -13.05
CA ASP A 184 0.19 11.62 -12.40
C ASP A 184 0.77 12.92 -12.97
N LEU A 185 2.08 12.97 -13.21
CA LEU A 185 2.78 14.11 -13.80
C LEU A 185 2.34 14.35 -15.25
N LEU A 186 2.27 13.31 -16.08
CA LEU A 186 1.81 13.42 -17.46
C LEU A 186 0.37 13.93 -17.53
N THR A 187 -0.49 13.41 -16.66
CA THR A 187 -1.87 13.89 -16.51
C THR A 187 -1.91 15.36 -16.05
N HIS A 188 -1.02 15.75 -15.14
CA HIS A 188 -0.95 17.11 -14.61
C HIS A 188 -0.42 18.15 -15.61
N LEU A 189 0.56 17.78 -16.44
CA LEU A 189 1.17 18.62 -17.46
C LEU A 189 0.25 18.80 -18.68
N THR A 190 -0.35 17.71 -19.16
CA THR A 190 -1.23 17.75 -20.33
C THR A 190 -2.65 18.19 -20.00
N GLY A 191 -3.09 18.03 -18.75
CA GLY A 191 -4.49 18.21 -18.35
C GLY A 191 -5.44 17.13 -18.87
N GLN A 192 -4.90 16.09 -19.52
CA GLN A 192 -5.64 15.02 -20.17
C GLN A 192 -5.57 13.73 -19.36
N ARG A 193 -6.57 12.86 -19.51
CA ARG A 193 -6.59 11.54 -18.88
C ARG A 193 -6.20 10.46 -19.88
N ALA A 194 -5.59 9.38 -19.39
CA ALA A 194 -5.33 8.20 -20.21
C ALA A 194 -6.65 7.50 -20.58
N GLU A 195 -6.87 7.27 -21.87
CA GLU A 195 -8.04 6.55 -22.41
C GLU A 195 -7.72 5.10 -22.73
N LYS A 196 -6.54 4.83 -23.28
CA LYS A 196 -6.07 3.48 -23.64
C LYS A 196 -4.63 3.32 -23.23
N VAL A 197 -4.28 2.14 -22.72
CA VAL A 197 -2.93 1.80 -22.28
C VAL A 197 -2.54 0.44 -22.83
N HIS A 198 -1.31 0.32 -23.30
CA HIS A 198 -0.70 -0.94 -23.71
C HIS A 198 0.71 -1.01 -23.13
N GLY A 199 1.11 -2.15 -22.55
CA GLY A 199 2.42 -2.25 -21.93
C GLY A 199 2.83 -3.65 -21.51
N LEU A 200 4.06 -3.73 -21.01
CA LEU A 200 4.73 -4.92 -20.52
C LEU A 200 5.30 -4.64 -19.13
N LEU A 201 5.06 -5.55 -18.20
CA LEU A 201 5.75 -5.61 -16.91
C LEU A 201 6.66 -6.83 -16.89
N LYS A 202 7.87 -6.67 -16.35
CA LYS A 202 8.83 -7.76 -16.22
C LYS A 202 9.59 -7.67 -14.90
N THR A 203 9.57 -8.78 -14.18
CA THR A 203 10.50 -9.06 -13.07
C THR A 203 11.72 -9.79 -13.63
N PHE A 204 12.89 -9.17 -13.53
CA PHE A 204 14.16 -9.77 -13.95
C PHE A 204 14.83 -10.43 -12.74
N VAL A 205 14.82 -9.76 -11.59
CA VAL A 205 15.47 -10.24 -10.36
C VAL A 205 14.42 -10.93 -9.49
N ARG A 206 14.25 -12.25 -9.67
CA ARG A 206 13.30 -13.05 -8.88
C ARG A 206 13.84 -13.48 -7.51
N GLN A 207 15.16 -13.56 -7.39
CA GLN A 207 15.88 -14.00 -6.20
C GLN A 207 17.15 -13.16 -6.07
N ASN A 208 17.54 -12.86 -4.83
CA ASN A 208 18.78 -12.14 -4.53
C ASN A 208 19.56 -12.89 -3.42
N ALA A 209 20.78 -12.47 -3.09
CA ALA A 209 21.61 -13.09 -2.05
C ALA A 209 20.87 -13.23 -0.71
N ALA A 210 20.05 -12.24 -0.35
CA ALA A 210 19.25 -12.23 0.87
C ALA A 210 17.83 -12.79 0.72
N ILE A 211 17.32 -12.92 -0.51
CA ILE A 211 15.96 -13.42 -0.81
C ILE A 211 16.11 -14.73 -1.56
N ARG A 212 16.21 -15.83 -0.79
CA ARG A 212 16.36 -17.20 -1.28
C ARG A 212 15.35 -18.13 -0.61
N GLY A 213 15.03 -19.26 -1.25
CA GLY A 213 14.12 -20.27 -0.70
C GLY A 213 12.66 -20.01 -1.06
N ILE A 214 11.76 -20.00 -0.07
CA ILE A 214 10.30 -19.97 -0.26
C ILE A 214 9.81 -18.57 -0.72
N ARG A 215 10.57 -17.51 -0.44
CA ARG A 215 10.20 -16.13 -0.81
C ARG A 215 10.83 -15.78 -2.17
N HIS A 216 10.00 -15.32 -3.09
CA HIS A 216 10.40 -14.84 -4.41
C HIS A 216 9.90 -13.42 -4.62
N VAL A 217 10.68 -12.62 -5.34
CA VAL A 217 10.24 -11.29 -5.78
C VAL A 217 9.20 -11.48 -6.89
N THR A 218 8.00 -10.94 -6.67
CA THR A 218 6.89 -10.94 -7.64
C THR A 218 6.72 -9.59 -8.31
N SER A 219 7.17 -8.51 -7.66
CA SER A 219 7.13 -7.14 -8.17
C SER A 219 7.94 -6.94 -9.45
N ASP A 220 7.57 -5.95 -10.27
CA ASP A 220 8.28 -5.60 -11.50
C ASP A 220 9.53 -4.76 -11.25
N ASP A 221 10.62 -5.07 -11.97
CA ASP A 221 11.86 -4.26 -11.99
C ASP A 221 11.97 -3.45 -13.29
N PHE A 222 11.20 -3.84 -14.30
CA PHE A 222 11.15 -3.19 -15.59
C PHE A 222 9.71 -3.08 -16.06
N CYS A 223 9.33 -1.88 -16.47
CA CYS A 223 8.02 -1.58 -16.98
C CYS A 223 8.14 -0.71 -18.23
N PHE A 224 7.41 -1.07 -19.28
CA PHE A 224 7.26 -0.27 -20.47
C PHE A 224 5.79 -0.16 -20.82
N PHE A 225 5.27 1.04 -20.96
CA PHE A 225 3.89 1.24 -21.39
C PHE A 225 3.71 2.48 -22.23
N GLN A 226 2.70 2.42 -23.08
CA GLN A 226 2.26 3.49 -23.95
C GLN A 226 0.82 3.83 -23.60
N MET A 227 0.52 5.12 -23.56
CA MET A 227 -0.81 5.64 -23.25
C MET A 227 -1.29 6.55 -24.36
N LEU A 228 -2.51 6.34 -24.81
CA LEU A 228 -3.25 7.34 -25.58
C LEU A 228 -4.05 8.18 -24.58
N MET A 229 -3.72 9.46 -24.49
CA MET A 229 -4.39 10.42 -23.63
C MET A 229 -5.50 11.13 -24.41
N GLY A 230 -6.44 11.75 -23.69
CA GLY A 230 -7.45 12.63 -24.28
C GLY A 230 -6.81 13.71 -25.18
N GLY A 231 -7.49 14.06 -26.26
CA GLY A 231 -6.95 15.01 -27.25
C GLY A 231 -5.91 14.42 -28.22
N GLY A 232 -5.69 13.10 -28.22
CA GLY A 232 -4.82 12.41 -29.19
C GLY A 232 -3.33 12.41 -28.82
N VAL A 233 -2.96 12.85 -27.62
CA VAL A 233 -1.58 12.88 -27.16
C VAL A 233 -1.09 11.46 -26.85
N CYS A 234 0.04 11.07 -27.46
CA CYS A 234 0.66 9.76 -27.24
C CYS A 234 1.78 9.87 -26.21
N SER A 235 1.70 9.11 -25.12
CA SER A 235 2.75 9.05 -24.11
C SER A 235 3.46 7.71 -24.12
N THR A 236 4.79 7.71 -24.14
CA THR A 236 5.65 6.53 -23.99
C THR A 236 6.39 6.62 -22.66
N VAL A 237 6.31 5.56 -21.86
CA VAL A 237 6.96 5.51 -20.54
C VAL A 237 7.81 4.25 -20.44
N THR A 238 9.08 4.44 -20.11
CA THR A 238 10.03 3.36 -19.82
C THR A 238 10.60 3.52 -18.42
N LEU A 239 10.41 2.51 -17.58
CA LEU A 239 10.95 2.44 -16.22
C LEU A 239 11.88 1.23 -16.13
N ASN A 240 13.14 1.46 -15.78
CA ASN A 240 14.13 0.40 -15.64
C ASN A 240 14.95 0.58 -14.35
N PHE A 241 14.81 -0.38 -13.45
CA PHE A 241 15.46 -0.40 -12.14
C PHE A 241 16.60 -1.44 -12.07
N ASN A 242 17.08 -1.93 -13.23
CA ASN A 242 18.18 -2.91 -13.29
C ASN A 242 19.50 -2.28 -13.75
N MET A 243 19.61 -0.95 -13.76
CA MET A 243 20.84 -0.31 -14.20
C MET A 243 21.91 -0.47 -13.13
N PRO A 244 23.11 -0.99 -13.48
CA PRO A 244 24.22 -1.07 -12.54
C PRO A 244 24.71 0.35 -12.21
N GLY A 245 24.61 0.72 -10.93
CA GLY A 245 25.04 2.03 -10.42
C GLY A 245 24.26 2.39 -9.16
N ALA A 246 24.94 2.68 -8.06
CA ALA A 246 24.30 3.29 -6.90
C ALA A 246 24.09 4.78 -7.23
N PHE A 247 22.84 5.21 -7.43
CA PHE A 247 22.53 6.63 -7.41
C PHE A 247 22.56 7.08 -5.95
N VAL A 248 23.74 7.41 -5.45
CA VAL A 248 23.89 8.16 -4.22
C VAL A 248 23.48 9.59 -4.56
N HIS A 249 22.46 10.12 -3.87
CA HIS A 249 22.22 11.56 -3.89
C HIS A 249 23.45 12.21 -3.23
N GLU A 250 24.27 12.92 -4.02
CA GLU A 250 25.45 13.63 -3.51
C GLU A 250 25.05 14.61 -2.40
N GLY A 251 25.33 14.20 -1.18
CA GLY A 251 25.35 15.05 0.01
C GLY A 251 26.54 14.76 0.92
N ASP A 252 27.47 13.87 0.52
CA ASP A 252 28.64 13.50 1.31
C ASP A 252 29.84 13.22 0.40
N ASN A 253 30.84 14.12 0.46
CA ASN A 253 32.26 14.02 0.12
C ASN A 253 32.74 13.35 -1.19
N GLU A 254 33.40 14.21 -1.98
CA GLU A 254 34.53 13.98 -2.90
C GLU A 254 34.90 12.52 -3.26
N GLY A 255 34.61 12.14 -4.51
CA GLY A 255 35.18 10.95 -5.14
C GLY A 255 34.64 10.71 -6.53
N MET A 256 35.38 11.11 -7.57
CA MET A 256 35.07 10.82 -8.97
C MET A 256 34.92 9.32 -9.22
N CYS A 257 33.77 8.93 -9.78
CA CYS A 257 33.59 7.65 -10.46
C CYS A 257 33.03 7.91 -11.86
N GLU A 258 33.92 7.91 -12.86
CA GLU A 258 33.56 7.80 -14.27
C GLU A 258 32.93 6.43 -14.54
N GLY A 259 31.61 6.39 -14.66
CA GLY A 259 30.85 5.29 -15.26
C GLY A 259 30.26 5.74 -16.61
N PRO A 260 30.02 4.84 -17.58
CA PRO A 260 29.72 5.20 -18.97
C PRO A 260 28.27 5.71 -19.12
N SER A 261 28.02 6.91 -18.60
CA SER A 261 26.91 7.74 -19.01
C SER A 261 27.26 8.33 -20.37
N ARG A 262 26.95 7.62 -21.45
CA ARG A 262 26.86 8.23 -22.78
C ARG A 262 25.57 9.06 -22.85
N ILE A 263 25.55 10.18 -22.14
CA ILE A 263 24.72 11.33 -22.47
C ILE A 263 25.59 12.17 -23.41
N SER A 264 25.35 12.07 -24.72
CA SER A 264 25.99 12.97 -25.67
C SER A 264 25.22 14.29 -25.71
N GLY A 265 25.79 15.29 -25.05
CA GLY A 265 25.46 16.70 -25.21
C GLY A 265 25.77 17.45 -23.91
N PRO A 266 26.84 18.26 -23.82
CA PRO A 266 26.99 19.16 -22.68
C PRO A 266 25.84 20.17 -22.69
N ILE A 267 25.34 20.51 -21.50
CA ILE A 267 24.37 21.59 -21.30
C ILE A 267 24.97 22.85 -21.95
N PRO A 268 24.31 23.47 -22.94
CA PRO A 268 24.87 24.63 -23.58
C PRO A 268 24.85 25.81 -22.59
N PRO A 269 25.90 26.64 -22.54
CA PRO A 269 25.96 27.78 -21.62
C PRO A 269 24.87 28.80 -21.94
N ASP A 270 24.49 29.55 -20.90
CA ASP A 270 23.44 30.57 -20.92
C ASP A 270 23.63 31.53 -22.12
N PRO A 271 22.61 31.70 -22.99
CA PRO A 271 22.72 32.51 -24.20
C PRO A 271 22.99 33.99 -23.93
N THR A 272 22.80 34.46 -22.70
CA THR A 272 23.13 35.83 -22.30
C THR A 272 24.61 36.03 -22.01
N LEU A 273 25.35 34.96 -21.66
CA LEU A 273 26.75 35.03 -21.22
C LEU A 273 27.76 34.60 -22.30
N CYS A 274 27.33 33.86 -23.34
CA CYS A 274 28.21 33.36 -24.40
C CYS A 274 27.55 33.43 -25.80
N PRO A 275 27.35 34.62 -26.38
CA PRO A 275 26.65 34.78 -27.67
C PRO A 275 27.39 34.13 -28.86
N ASP A 276 28.72 34.02 -28.80
CA ASP A 276 29.53 33.44 -29.87
C ASP A 276 29.43 31.91 -29.96
N TYR A 277 28.97 31.23 -28.90
CA TYR A 277 28.81 29.76 -28.88
C TYR A 277 27.66 29.29 -29.79
N TYR A 278 26.70 30.17 -30.09
CA TYR A 278 25.56 29.90 -30.97
C TYR A 278 25.74 30.46 -32.39
N ARG A 279 26.88 31.09 -32.68
CA ARG A 279 27.19 31.61 -34.00
C ARG A 279 27.66 30.46 -34.88
N ARG A 280 26.91 30.16 -35.95
CA ARG A 280 27.29 29.14 -36.93
C ARG A 280 28.68 29.48 -37.50
N PRO A 281 29.63 28.53 -37.55
CA PRO A 281 30.91 28.78 -38.21
C PRO A 281 30.68 28.99 -39.71
N SER A 282 31.45 29.91 -40.30
CA SER A 282 31.41 30.28 -41.73
C SER A 282 31.69 29.12 -42.69
N SER A 283 32.23 28.00 -42.19
CA SER A 283 32.44 26.76 -42.94
C SER A 283 31.17 25.94 -43.19
N ALA A 284 30.06 26.24 -42.52
CA ALA A 284 28.75 25.60 -42.74
C ALA A 284 27.89 26.33 -43.79
N GLN A 285 28.45 27.33 -44.49
CA GLN A 285 27.74 28.20 -45.42
C GLN A 285 27.85 27.79 -46.89
N GLY A 286 28.34 26.58 -47.20
CA GLY A 286 28.55 26.14 -48.59
C GLY A 286 28.16 24.70 -48.84
N ARG A 287 26.85 24.41 -49.01
CA ARG A 287 26.38 23.28 -49.85
C ARG A 287 24.87 23.16 -50.10
N LEU A 288 24.10 24.24 -49.98
CA LEU A 288 22.67 24.26 -50.38
C LEU A 288 22.28 25.58 -51.08
N GLU A 289 23.19 26.13 -51.90
CA GLU A 289 22.88 27.20 -52.85
C GLU A 289 23.34 26.79 -54.25
N ALA A 290 22.69 25.78 -54.81
CA ALA A 290 22.69 25.50 -56.24
C ALA A 290 21.55 24.52 -56.53
N ASN A 291 20.35 25.06 -56.75
CA ASN A 291 19.32 24.59 -57.68
C ASN A 291 18.00 25.27 -57.33
N ALA A 292 17.90 26.55 -57.69
CA ALA A 292 16.63 27.19 -57.90
C ALA A 292 16.05 26.65 -59.21
N LEU A 293 15.19 25.64 -59.13
CA LEU A 293 14.28 25.29 -60.22
C LEU A 293 12.85 25.31 -59.67
N LYS A 294 12.08 26.25 -60.22
CA LYS A 294 10.65 26.47 -60.03
C LYS A 294 9.87 25.15 -60.11
N LEU A 295 9.02 24.90 -59.13
CA LEU A 295 7.90 23.98 -59.27
C LEU A 295 6.62 24.80 -59.32
N ASP A 296 6.19 25.07 -60.55
CA ASP A 296 4.84 25.54 -60.86
C ASP A 296 3.84 24.42 -60.56
N LEU A 297 2.86 24.76 -59.73
CA LEU A 297 1.60 24.05 -59.56
C LEU A 297 0.76 24.22 -60.82
N LEU A 298 0.62 23.20 -61.66
CA LEU A 298 -0.59 23.01 -62.49
C LEU A 298 -0.87 21.52 -62.76
N THR A 299 -2.17 21.24 -62.69
CA THR A 299 -2.96 20.04 -62.93
C THR A 299 -2.77 19.36 -64.29
N SER A 300 -2.83 18.01 -64.30
CA SER A 300 -3.70 17.23 -65.22
C SER A 300 -3.79 15.77 -64.79
N GLU A 301 -4.97 15.18 -65.02
CA GLU A 301 -5.39 13.81 -64.71
C GLU A 301 -4.72 12.71 -65.56
N GLN A 302 -5.09 11.45 -65.25
CA GLN A 302 -4.87 10.17 -65.98
C GLN A 302 -3.55 9.45 -65.67
N ASP A 303 -3.47 8.13 -65.45
CA ASP A 303 -4.46 7.04 -65.43
C ASP A 303 -3.90 5.88 -64.58
N LEU A 304 -4.81 4.99 -64.15
CA LEU A 304 -4.53 3.74 -63.43
C LEU A 304 -3.63 2.79 -64.22
N ASP A 305 -2.59 2.23 -63.59
CA ASP A 305 -2.22 0.84 -63.88
C ASP A 305 -1.50 0.16 -62.71
N SER A 306 -2.01 -1.03 -62.37
CA SER A 306 -1.65 -1.85 -61.22
C SER A 306 -0.65 -2.94 -61.60
N THR A 307 0.53 -2.95 -60.97
CA THR A 307 1.41 -4.14 -60.98
C THR A 307 1.98 -4.42 -59.58
N PRO A 308 1.94 -5.67 -59.07
CA PRO A 308 2.46 -6.00 -57.74
C PRO A 308 4.00 -6.09 -57.74
N PRO A 309 4.67 -5.90 -56.59
CA PRO A 309 6.13 -5.95 -56.52
C PRO A 309 6.65 -7.39 -56.68
N ARG A 310 7.74 -7.55 -57.44
CA ARG A 310 8.44 -8.82 -57.65
C ARG A 310 9.46 -9.09 -56.53
N ASP A 311 9.54 -10.35 -56.09
CA ASP A 311 10.54 -10.85 -55.14
C ASP A 311 12.00 -10.70 -55.65
N PRO A 312 12.99 -10.54 -54.75
CA PRO A 312 14.38 -10.31 -55.15
C PRO A 312 15.02 -11.59 -55.71
N ARG A 313 15.55 -11.50 -56.95
CA ARG A 313 16.35 -12.58 -57.58
C ARG A 313 17.80 -12.48 -57.14
N ILE A 314 18.32 -13.57 -56.60
CA ILE A 314 19.75 -13.79 -56.35
C ILE A 314 20.44 -14.00 -57.70
N GLY A 315 21.42 -13.16 -58.03
CA GLY A 315 22.22 -13.27 -59.25
C GLY A 315 23.21 -14.44 -59.22
N PRO A 316 23.68 -14.92 -60.39
CA PRO A 316 24.54 -16.10 -60.52
C PRO A 316 25.92 -15.98 -59.86
N GLY A 317 26.36 -14.77 -59.46
CA GLY A 317 27.62 -14.53 -58.73
C GLY A 317 27.54 -14.70 -57.20
N ALA A 318 26.36 -14.99 -56.63
CA ALA A 318 26.21 -15.12 -55.18
C ALA A 318 26.95 -16.33 -54.57
N ARG A 319 27.21 -17.37 -55.39
CA ARG A 319 27.99 -18.55 -54.96
C ARG A 319 29.48 -18.24 -54.83
N GLU A 320 30.04 -17.44 -55.73
CA GLU A 320 31.46 -17.05 -55.68
C GLU A 320 31.78 -16.13 -54.50
N ILE A 321 30.86 -15.24 -54.13
CA ILE A 321 31.02 -14.35 -52.96
C ILE A 321 31.01 -15.17 -51.65
N LEU A 322 30.16 -16.21 -51.60
CA LEU A 322 30.07 -17.10 -50.44
C LEU A 322 31.31 -18.01 -50.30
N GLU A 323 31.91 -18.42 -51.41
CA GLU A 323 33.17 -19.19 -51.40
C GLU A 323 34.38 -18.32 -51.04
N ARG A 324 34.47 -17.08 -51.55
CA ARG A 324 35.53 -16.13 -51.15
C ARG A 324 35.50 -15.78 -49.67
N GLY A 325 34.30 -15.65 -49.08
CA GLY A 325 34.14 -15.37 -47.64
C GLY A 325 34.61 -16.50 -46.72
N ARG A 326 34.73 -17.73 -47.23
CA ARG A 326 35.16 -18.91 -46.44
C ARG A 326 36.68 -19.08 -46.34
N HIS A 327 37.46 -18.45 -47.22
CA HIS A 327 38.91 -18.69 -47.31
C HIS A 327 39.77 -17.43 -47.13
N GLY A 328 39.14 -16.26 -46.91
CA GLY A 328 39.84 -15.03 -46.55
C GLY A 328 40.16 -14.94 -45.06
N VAL A 329 41.09 -14.04 -44.71
CA VAL A 329 41.58 -13.74 -43.34
C VAL A 329 40.44 -13.52 -42.31
N VAL A 330 39.27 -13.05 -42.77
CA VAL A 330 38.05 -12.87 -41.95
C VAL A 330 37.39 -14.20 -41.54
N GLY A 331 37.48 -15.24 -42.37
CA GLY A 331 36.97 -16.58 -42.05
C GLY A 331 37.79 -17.31 -40.98
N VAL A 332 39.09 -16.99 -40.88
CA VAL A 332 40.00 -17.54 -39.86
C VAL A 332 39.73 -16.89 -38.49
N LEU A 333 39.29 -15.63 -38.46
CA LEU A 333 38.94 -14.91 -37.22
C LEU A 333 37.59 -15.30 -36.60
N LEU A 334 36.72 -15.99 -37.37
CA LEU A 334 35.40 -16.44 -36.91
C LEU A 334 35.36 -17.91 -36.47
N GLN A 335 36.50 -18.62 -36.48
CA GLN A 335 36.63 -19.92 -35.84
C GLN A 335 36.79 -19.76 -34.32
N LEU A 336 35.71 -19.37 -33.64
CA LEU A 336 35.53 -19.70 -32.23
C LEU A 336 35.10 -21.17 -32.16
N GLU A 337 35.79 -21.90 -31.30
CA GLU A 337 35.83 -23.35 -31.18
C GLU A 337 34.45 -24.04 -31.24
N GLY A 338 34.37 -25.10 -32.06
CA GLY A 338 33.50 -26.23 -31.73
C GLY A 338 32.36 -26.64 -32.66
N ILE A 339 32.26 -26.14 -33.91
CA ILE A 339 31.26 -26.70 -34.86
C ILE A 339 31.83 -26.81 -36.28
N SER A 340 32.24 -28.02 -36.67
CA SER A 340 32.55 -28.38 -38.05
C SER A 340 31.29 -28.94 -38.74
N LEU A 341 30.87 -28.32 -39.85
CA LEU A 341 29.82 -28.83 -40.74
C LEU A 341 30.50 -29.43 -41.99
N GLY A 342 30.85 -30.72 -41.91
CA GLY A 342 31.31 -31.54 -43.04
C GLY A 342 30.40 -32.77 -43.24
N PRO A 343 30.25 -33.29 -44.47
CA PRO A 343 29.31 -34.37 -44.78
C PRO A 343 29.96 -35.73 -44.52
N GLY A 344 29.65 -36.34 -43.37
CA GLY A 344 30.11 -37.68 -43.02
C GLY A 344 29.05 -38.42 -42.19
N ALA A 345 28.57 -39.54 -42.74
CA ALA A 345 27.79 -40.62 -42.13
C ALA A 345 26.77 -40.23 -41.03
N SER A 346 25.50 -40.18 -41.39
CA SER A 346 24.39 -40.01 -40.44
C SER A 346 24.40 -41.11 -39.36
N PRO A 347 24.44 -40.78 -38.05
CA PRO A 347 24.19 -41.77 -37.02
C PRO A 347 22.71 -42.19 -37.10
N LYS A 348 22.44 -43.50 -36.97
CA LYS A 348 21.08 -44.07 -36.99
C LYS A 348 20.16 -43.24 -36.10
N ARG A 349 19.14 -42.60 -36.70
CA ARG A 349 18.06 -41.89 -35.99
C ARG A 349 17.51 -42.83 -34.91
N LYS A 350 17.73 -42.52 -33.64
CA LYS A 350 16.92 -43.09 -32.56
C LYS A 350 15.52 -42.54 -32.73
N ASP A 351 14.53 -43.44 -32.71
CA ASP A 351 13.12 -43.07 -32.81
C ASP A 351 12.77 -41.96 -31.81
N PRO A 352 11.89 -41.01 -32.20
CA PRO A 352 11.51 -39.89 -31.33
C PRO A 352 10.98 -40.42 -30.00
N LYS A 353 11.59 -39.95 -28.91
CA LYS A 353 11.27 -40.42 -27.56
C LYS A 353 9.85 -39.98 -27.21
N ASP A 354 8.99 -40.94 -26.92
CA ASP A 354 7.57 -40.71 -26.68
C ASP A 354 7.36 -40.15 -25.25
N HIS A 355 7.52 -38.84 -25.12
CA HIS A 355 7.55 -38.13 -23.85
C HIS A 355 6.25 -38.27 -23.05
N GLU A 356 5.11 -38.49 -23.70
CA GLU A 356 3.83 -38.72 -23.02
C GLU A 356 3.84 -40.05 -22.25
N LYS A 357 4.37 -41.11 -22.86
CA LYS A 357 4.45 -42.44 -22.25
C LYS A 357 5.48 -42.49 -21.12
N GLU A 358 6.56 -41.73 -21.23
CA GLU A 358 7.58 -41.58 -20.19
C GLU A 358 7.06 -40.75 -19.00
N ASN A 359 6.28 -39.69 -19.26
CA ASN A 359 5.62 -38.90 -18.23
C ASN A 359 4.58 -39.73 -17.47
N LEU A 360 3.78 -40.54 -18.16
CA LEU A 360 2.82 -41.45 -17.54
C LEU A 360 3.51 -42.52 -16.67
N ARG A 361 4.68 -43.03 -17.08
CA ARG A 361 5.49 -43.93 -16.25
C ARG A 361 6.01 -43.24 -14.99
N ARG A 362 6.56 -42.02 -15.12
CA ARG A 362 7.03 -41.23 -13.97
C ARG A 362 5.92 -40.93 -12.96
N ILE A 363 4.73 -40.56 -13.43
CA ILE A 363 3.59 -40.30 -12.54
C ILE A 363 3.21 -41.57 -11.75
N ARG A 364 3.21 -42.74 -12.41
CA ARG A 364 2.92 -44.02 -11.74
C ARG A 364 4.01 -44.42 -10.74
N GLU A 365 5.28 -44.14 -11.01
CA GLU A 365 6.36 -44.36 -10.05
C GLU A 365 6.26 -43.44 -8.82
N ILE A 366 5.92 -42.16 -9.03
CA ILE A 366 5.71 -41.20 -7.93
C ILE A 366 4.54 -41.65 -7.04
N GLN A 367 3.43 -42.07 -7.64
CA GLN A 367 2.28 -42.58 -6.90
C GLN A 367 2.61 -43.87 -6.13
N ARG A 368 3.42 -44.76 -6.71
CA ARG A 368 3.86 -45.99 -6.04
C ARG A 368 4.78 -45.69 -4.84
N ARG A 369 5.72 -44.74 -4.99
CA ARG A 369 6.58 -44.28 -3.88
C ARG A 369 5.79 -43.64 -2.75
N PHE A 370 4.75 -42.86 -3.07
CA PHE A 370 3.87 -42.29 -2.06
C PHE A 370 3.11 -43.37 -1.29
N HIS A 371 2.56 -44.37 -1.99
CA HIS A 371 1.90 -45.49 -1.31
C HIS A 371 2.85 -46.37 -0.50
N GLU A 372 4.11 -46.53 -0.92
CA GLU A 372 5.13 -47.22 -0.13
C GLU A 372 5.54 -46.41 1.11
N GLN A 373 5.63 -45.08 1.02
CA GLN A 373 5.84 -44.20 2.17
C GLN A 373 4.66 -44.20 3.14
N GLU A 374 3.42 -44.20 2.64
CA GLU A 374 2.21 -44.31 3.47
C GLU A 374 2.12 -45.68 4.16
N ARG A 375 2.48 -46.77 3.46
CA ARG A 375 2.58 -48.11 4.05
C ARG A 375 3.69 -48.22 5.10
N GLY A 376 4.81 -47.51 4.90
CA GLY A 376 5.87 -47.39 5.89
C GLY A 376 5.50 -46.54 7.11
N GLN A 377 4.65 -45.52 6.93
CA GLN A 377 4.13 -44.69 8.03
C GLN A 377 2.96 -45.35 8.78
N GLY A 378 2.24 -46.29 8.16
CA GLY A 378 1.11 -47.02 8.76
C GLY A 378 1.44 -47.93 9.95
N GLN A 379 2.72 -48.13 10.29
CA GLN A 379 3.14 -48.87 11.49
C GLN A 379 3.52 -47.96 12.69
N GLY A 380 3.54 -46.64 12.51
CA GLY A 380 3.80 -45.69 13.60
C GLY A 380 2.52 -45.03 14.08
N GLN A 381 2.07 -45.33 15.30
CA GLN A 381 0.98 -44.59 15.95
C GLN A 381 1.24 -43.07 15.87
N THR A 382 0.30 -42.32 15.31
CA THR A 382 0.30 -40.86 15.29
C THR A 382 0.23 -40.32 16.72
N ARG A 383 1.36 -39.88 17.28
CA ARG A 383 1.38 -39.07 18.51
C ARG A 383 0.93 -37.65 18.16
N PRO A 384 -0.16 -37.13 18.74
CA PRO A 384 -0.54 -35.75 18.54
C PRO A 384 0.50 -34.82 19.18
N LEU A 385 0.88 -33.77 18.47
CA LEU A 385 1.78 -32.73 18.97
C LEU A 385 1.15 -32.05 20.18
N LYS A 386 1.91 -32.00 21.28
CA LYS A 386 1.48 -31.38 22.55
C LYS A 386 1.42 -29.86 22.34
N ALA A 387 0.26 -29.25 22.60
CA ALA A 387 0.11 -27.80 22.54
C ALA A 387 1.07 -27.15 23.56
N LEU A 388 1.94 -26.26 23.08
CA LEU A 388 3.04 -25.67 23.87
C LEU A 388 2.57 -24.74 25.00
N TRP A 389 1.31 -24.33 25.03
CA TRP A 389 0.76 -23.54 26.13
C TRP A 389 -0.77 -23.64 26.22
N ARG A 390 -1.31 -23.77 27.44
CA ARG A 390 -2.74 -23.71 27.77
C ARG A 390 -2.95 -22.69 28.89
N SER A 391 -4.03 -21.91 28.81
CA SER A 391 -4.42 -20.97 29.85
C SER A 391 -4.99 -21.73 31.07
N PRO A 392 -4.66 -21.34 32.33
CA PRO A 392 -5.15 -22.03 33.54
C PRO A 392 -6.68 -22.10 33.64
N LYS A 393 -7.39 -21.15 32.99
CA LYS A 393 -8.85 -21.11 32.94
C LYS A 393 -9.48 -22.30 32.19
N TYR A 394 -8.72 -22.97 31.33
CA TYR A 394 -9.24 -24.04 30.46
C TYR A 394 -8.51 -25.37 30.61
N ASP A 395 -7.65 -25.50 31.62
CA ASP A 395 -6.84 -26.71 31.82
C ASP A 395 -7.68 -27.94 32.21
N LYS A 396 -8.82 -27.70 32.88
CA LYS A 396 -9.79 -28.73 33.29
C LYS A 396 -10.98 -28.88 32.34
N VAL A 397 -11.02 -28.12 31.23
CA VAL A 397 -12.12 -28.20 30.28
C VAL A 397 -11.76 -29.20 29.19
N GLU A 398 -12.36 -30.38 29.25
CA GLU A 398 -12.18 -31.39 28.21
C GLU A 398 -12.75 -30.93 26.87
N SER A 399 -12.00 -31.15 25.80
CA SER A 399 -12.45 -30.78 24.45
C SER A 399 -13.70 -31.57 24.07
N ARG A 400 -14.80 -30.86 23.77
CA ARG A 400 -16.03 -31.47 23.24
C ARG A 400 -15.79 -32.29 21.97
N VAL A 401 -14.77 -31.93 21.19
CA VAL A 401 -14.35 -32.67 20.00
C VAL A 401 -13.70 -34.01 20.37
N LYS A 402 -13.00 -34.08 21.51
CA LYS A 402 -12.44 -35.34 22.04
C LYS A 402 -13.54 -36.28 22.54
N ALA A 403 -14.60 -35.74 23.14
CA ALA A 403 -15.77 -36.52 23.55
C ALA A 403 -16.55 -37.07 22.34
N GLN A 404 -16.76 -36.25 21.30
CA GLN A 404 -17.44 -36.67 20.07
C GLN A 404 -16.64 -37.71 19.25
N LEU A 405 -15.32 -37.75 19.39
CA LEU A 405 -14.46 -38.76 18.75
C LEU A 405 -14.37 -40.08 19.54
N GLN A 406 -14.84 -40.11 20.79
CA GLN A 406 -14.83 -41.29 21.66
C GLN A 406 -16.17 -42.02 21.73
N GLU A 407 -17.24 -41.45 21.16
CA GLU A 407 -18.49 -42.17 20.97
C GLU A 407 -18.28 -43.30 19.94
N PRO A 408 -18.49 -44.58 20.28
CA PRO A 408 -18.47 -45.64 19.30
C PRO A 408 -19.64 -45.45 18.35
N GLY A 409 -19.34 -45.18 17.09
CA GLY A 409 -20.35 -45.02 16.03
C GLY A 409 -21.24 -46.26 15.91
N PRO A 410 -22.51 -46.10 15.47
CA PRO A 410 -23.44 -47.22 15.32
C PRO A 410 -22.91 -48.25 14.32
N THR A 411 -23.08 -49.52 14.66
CA THR A 411 -22.60 -50.68 13.89
C THR A 411 -23.25 -50.77 12.51
N SER A 412 -22.41 -51.10 11.54
CA SER A 412 -22.64 -51.29 10.10
C SER A 412 -24.04 -51.75 9.67
N GLY A 413 -24.74 -50.86 8.98
CA GLY A 413 -25.71 -51.18 7.93
C GLY A 413 -25.30 -50.39 6.68
N THR A 414 -25.11 -51.12 5.58
CA THR A 414 -24.79 -50.74 4.21
C THR A 414 -24.91 -49.23 3.83
N GLU A 415 -23.83 -48.72 3.24
CA GLU A 415 -23.64 -47.42 2.55
C GLU A 415 -23.34 -46.15 3.39
N PRO A 416 -22.09 -45.64 3.37
CA PRO A 416 -21.83 -44.24 3.67
C PRO A 416 -22.08 -43.38 2.43
N ALA A 417 -23.18 -42.63 2.47
CA ALA A 417 -23.48 -41.55 1.56
C ALA A 417 -22.36 -40.48 1.54
N HIS A 418 -21.67 -40.38 0.40
CA HIS A 418 -21.65 -39.16 -0.41
C HIS A 418 -21.45 -37.80 0.31
N PHE A 419 -20.41 -37.60 1.11
CA PHE A 419 -20.07 -36.26 1.65
C PHE A 419 -18.93 -35.52 0.93
N LEU A 420 -18.27 -36.15 -0.06
CA LEU A 420 -17.28 -35.48 -0.93
C LEU A 420 -17.44 -35.89 -2.40
N ARG A 421 -18.65 -35.73 -2.94
CA ARG A 421 -18.95 -36.05 -4.35
C ARG A 421 -19.80 -35.00 -5.05
N ALA A 422 -19.70 -33.72 -4.66
CA ALA A 422 -20.46 -32.68 -5.32
C ALA A 422 -19.94 -32.36 -6.74
N HIS A 423 -18.65 -32.58 -7.08
CA HIS A 423 -18.11 -32.13 -8.39
C HIS A 423 -17.13 -33.05 -9.11
N SER A 424 -17.25 -34.37 -8.98
CA SER A 424 -16.57 -35.31 -9.89
C SER A 424 -17.58 -36.30 -10.47
N ARG A 425 -17.99 -36.09 -11.72
CA ARG A 425 -18.66 -37.13 -12.51
C ARG A 425 -17.57 -38.05 -13.03
N CYS A 426 -17.29 -39.11 -12.28
CA CYS A 426 -16.96 -40.46 -12.73
C CYS A 426 -16.58 -41.30 -11.50
N GLY A 427 -17.58 -41.98 -10.94
CA GLY A 427 -17.42 -43.12 -10.03
C GLY A 427 -17.84 -44.42 -10.72
N PRO A 428 -17.44 -45.59 -10.21
CA PRO A 428 -17.25 -46.81 -11.00
C PRO A 428 -18.54 -47.58 -11.26
N GLY A 429 -18.63 -48.19 -12.45
CA GLY A 429 -19.37 -49.43 -12.69
C GLY A 429 -20.87 -49.31 -12.99
N LEU A 430 -21.22 -48.87 -14.20
CA LEU A 430 -22.25 -49.45 -15.09
C LEU A 430 -22.00 -48.86 -16.49
N PRO A 431 -21.85 -49.68 -17.56
CA PRO A 431 -21.62 -49.15 -18.90
C PRO A 431 -22.90 -48.45 -19.40
N PRO A 432 -22.79 -47.30 -20.11
CA PRO A 432 -23.97 -46.67 -20.69
C PRO A 432 -24.61 -47.61 -21.74
N PRO A 433 -25.94 -47.57 -21.93
CA PRO A 433 -26.58 -48.33 -22.99
C PRO A 433 -26.00 -47.89 -24.34
N ARG A 434 -25.55 -48.86 -25.14
CA ARG A 434 -25.12 -48.62 -26.52
C ARG A 434 -26.28 -47.97 -27.28
N VAL A 435 -26.11 -46.70 -27.63
CA VAL A 435 -26.84 -46.11 -28.74
C VAL A 435 -26.39 -46.88 -30.00
N PRO A 436 -27.31 -47.38 -30.85
CA PRO A 436 -26.92 -48.10 -32.04
C PRO A 436 -26.09 -47.19 -32.95
N SER A 437 -24.92 -47.69 -33.36
CA SER A 437 -24.13 -47.08 -34.42
C SER A 437 -25.01 -46.82 -35.64
N PRO A 438 -24.91 -45.67 -36.32
CA PRO A 438 -25.56 -45.53 -37.62
C PRO A 438 -24.98 -46.61 -38.53
N GLN A 439 -25.85 -47.51 -38.99
CA GLN A 439 -25.50 -48.50 -40.01
C GLN A 439 -25.05 -47.73 -41.25
N LEU A 440 -23.81 -47.98 -41.68
CA LEU A 440 -23.38 -47.70 -43.05
C LEU A 440 -24.19 -48.61 -43.96
N THR A 441 -25.30 -48.10 -44.51
CA THR A 441 -25.95 -48.73 -45.66
C THR A 441 -25.01 -48.64 -46.86
N PRO A 442 -24.74 -49.74 -47.59
CA PRO A 442 -24.04 -49.65 -48.86
C PRO A 442 -24.86 -48.80 -49.84
N PRO A 443 -24.21 -48.07 -50.78
CA PRO A 443 -24.92 -47.19 -51.67
C PRO A 443 -25.81 -47.99 -52.62
N GLY A 444 -27.11 -47.72 -52.58
CA GLY A 444 -28.02 -48.08 -53.68
C GLY A 444 -27.69 -47.24 -54.92
N PRO A 445 -27.98 -47.74 -56.13
CA PRO A 445 -27.60 -47.07 -57.37
C PRO A 445 -28.57 -45.91 -57.65
N SER A 446 -28.42 -44.74 -57.01
CA SER A 446 -29.05 -43.47 -57.42
C SER A 446 -28.83 -42.25 -56.47
N ALA A 447 -27.65 -42.05 -55.89
CA ALA A 447 -27.36 -40.82 -55.13
C ALA A 447 -26.34 -39.94 -55.85
N LYS A 448 -26.81 -38.85 -56.47
CA LYS A 448 -25.97 -37.77 -57.04
C LYS A 448 -25.16 -37.11 -55.92
N GLY A 449 -23.83 -37.07 -56.05
CA GLY A 449 -22.92 -36.47 -55.08
C GLY A 449 -23.17 -34.96 -54.88
N PRO A 450 -22.99 -34.41 -53.66
CA PRO A 450 -23.15 -32.99 -53.42
C PRO A 450 -21.93 -32.23 -53.97
N GLY A 451 -22.22 -31.19 -54.75
CA GLY A 451 -21.23 -30.37 -55.45
C GLY A 451 -20.31 -29.57 -54.54
N SER A 452 -19.16 -29.23 -55.09
CA SER A 452 -18.22 -28.24 -54.60
C SER A 452 -18.92 -26.89 -54.40
N GLY A 453 -19.22 -26.52 -53.15
CA GLY A 453 -19.85 -25.22 -52.88
C GLY A 453 -20.30 -24.96 -51.45
N VAL A 454 -19.89 -25.76 -50.46
CA VAL A 454 -20.18 -25.46 -49.06
C VAL A 454 -18.96 -24.81 -48.43
N ASP A 455 -19.05 -23.51 -48.24
CA ASP A 455 -18.05 -22.75 -47.50
C ASP A 455 -18.21 -23.04 -46.00
N PHE A 456 -17.42 -23.99 -45.52
CA PHE A 456 -17.44 -24.44 -44.13
C PHE A 456 -17.16 -23.33 -43.13
N ILE A 457 -16.50 -22.24 -43.55
CA ILE A 457 -16.19 -21.09 -42.70
C ILE A 457 -17.48 -20.31 -42.41
N THR A 458 -18.28 -20.02 -43.44
CA THR A 458 -19.56 -19.31 -43.26
C THR A 458 -20.61 -20.18 -42.57
N HIS A 459 -20.60 -21.49 -42.85
CA HIS A 459 -21.45 -22.44 -42.13
C HIS A 459 -21.11 -22.50 -40.63
N ASN A 460 -19.83 -22.67 -40.28
CA ASN A 460 -19.40 -22.70 -38.87
C ASN A 460 -19.61 -21.37 -38.15
N ALA A 461 -19.43 -20.23 -38.84
CA ALA A 461 -19.72 -18.91 -38.27
C ALA A 461 -21.21 -18.72 -37.95
N ARG A 462 -22.11 -19.21 -38.81
CA ARG A 462 -23.57 -19.19 -38.55
C ARG A 462 -23.94 -20.13 -37.40
N THR A 463 -23.31 -21.29 -37.31
CA THR A 463 -23.54 -22.26 -36.22
C THR A 463 -23.01 -21.74 -34.88
N ALA A 464 -21.85 -21.08 -34.86
CA ALA A 464 -21.28 -20.45 -33.67
C ALA A 464 -22.12 -19.26 -33.15
N LYS A 465 -22.77 -18.51 -34.06
CA LYS A 465 -23.71 -17.44 -33.67
C LYS A 465 -25.01 -17.98 -33.06
N ARG A 466 -25.44 -19.18 -33.44
CA ARG A 466 -26.67 -19.83 -32.93
C ARG A 466 -26.44 -20.67 -31.67
N ALA A 467 -25.18 -20.96 -31.33
CA ALA A 467 -24.84 -21.72 -30.13
C ALA A 467 -25.05 -20.87 -28.86
N PRO A 468 -25.87 -21.32 -27.89
CA PRO A 468 -26.08 -20.58 -26.65
C PRO A 468 -24.77 -20.49 -25.87
N ARG A 469 -24.34 -19.27 -25.54
CA ARG A 469 -23.16 -19.00 -24.71
C ARG A 469 -23.40 -19.56 -23.30
N ARG A 470 -22.85 -20.74 -23.00
CA ARG A 470 -22.81 -21.25 -21.63
C ARG A 470 -21.80 -20.43 -20.84
N HIS A 471 -22.28 -19.49 -20.02
CA HIS A 471 -21.44 -18.84 -19.02
C HIS A 471 -20.82 -19.92 -18.11
N SER A 472 -19.51 -19.83 -17.87
CA SER A 472 -18.86 -20.71 -16.91
C SER A 472 -19.52 -20.51 -15.53
N ARG A 473 -19.79 -21.60 -14.82
CA ARG A 473 -20.36 -21.54 -13.46
C ARG A 473 -19.53 -20.65 -12.52
N SER A 474 -18.23 -20.51 -12.76
CA SER A 474 -17.34 -19.59 -12.04
C SER A 474 -17.69 -18.12 -12.23
N LEU A 475 -18.11 -17.69 -13.42
CA LEU A 475 -18.52 -16.29 -13.67
C LEU A 475 -19.87 -15.96 -13.03
N GLN A 476 -20.78 -16.94 -12.94
CA GLN A 476 -22.05 -16.78 -12.23
C GLN A 476 -21.83 -16.68 -10.71
N VAL A 477 -20.94 -17.50 -10.16
CA VAL A 477 -20.53 -17.42 -8.75
C VAL A 477 -19.83 -16.08 -8.46
N LEU A 478 -18.95 -15.61 -9.35
CA LEU A 478 -18.33 -14.29 -9.21
C LEU A 478 -19.36 -13.16 -9.22
N ALA A 479 -20.34 -13.22 -10.13
CA ALA A 479 -21.43 -12.24 -10.18
C ALA A 479 -22.26 -12.24 -8.87
N GLN A 480 -22.58 -13.42 -8.32
CA GLN A 480 -23.29 -13.53 -7.05
C GLN A 480 -22.48 -12.95 -5.88
N VAL A 481 -21.16 -13.21 -5.82
CA VAL A 481 -20.29 -12.64 -4.79
C VAL A 481 -20.22 -11.12 -4.89
N LEU A 482 -20.16 -10.57 -6.10
CA LEU A 482 -20.16 -9.12 -6.33
C LEU A 482 -21.51 -8.49 -5.94
N GLU A 483 -22.63 -9.15 -6.24
CA GLU A 483 -23.98 -8.71 -5.85
C GLU A 483 -24.12 -8.69 -4.32
N GLN A 484 -23.64 -9.73 -3.63
CA GLN A 484 -23.61 -9.81 -2.17
C GLN A 484 -22.75 -8.70 -1.56
N GLN A 485 -21.59 -8.41 -2.15
CA GLN A 485 -20.75 -7.30 -1.69
C GLN A 485 -21.44 -5.94 -1.89
N ARG A 486 -22.17 -5.75 -3.00
CA ARG A 486 -22.94 -4.53 -3.24
C ARG A 486 -24.06 -4.36 -2.21
N GLN A 487 -24.84 -5.41 -1.95
CA GLN A 487 -25.91 -5.40 -0.95
C GLN A 487 -25.37 -5.17 0.47
N ALA A 488 -24.25 -5.80 0.83
CA ALA A 488 -23.60 -5.56 2.11
C ALA A 488 -23.13 -4.10 2.24
N GLN A 489 -22.60 -3.52 1.16
CA GLN A 489 -22.21 -2.12 1.12
C GLN A 489 -23.41 -1.17 1.20
N GLU A 490 -24.52 -1.48 0.53
CA GLU A 490 -25.78 -0.71 0.62
C GLU A 490 -26.37 -0.77 2.03
N HIS A 491 -26.37 -1.95 2.67
CA HIS A 491 -26.82 -2.11 4.05
C HIS A 491 -25.93 -1.35 5.04
N TYR A 492 -24.60 -1.43 4.89
CA TYR A 492 -23.66 -0.62 5.67
C TYR A 492 -23.90 0.88 5.45
N ASN A 493 -24.14 1.27 4.20
CA ASN A 493 -24.44 2.65 3.87
C ASN A 493 -25.79 3.13 4.45
N ALA A 494 -26.77 2.25 4.62
CA ALA A 494 -28.05 2.61 5.22
C ALA A 494 -27.99 2.70 6.75
N THR A 495 -27.18 1.85 7.39
CA THR A 495 -27.20 1.65 8.85
C THR A 495 -26.05 2.30 9.62
N GLN A 496 -24.85 2.37 9.03
CA GLN A 496 -23.61 2.79 9.72
C GLN A 496 -22.94 4.01 9.08
N LYS A 497 -23.61 4.65 8.12
CA LYS A 497 -23.14 5.89 7.47
C LYS A 497 -22.84 6.98 8.49
N GLY A 498 -21.57 7.38 8.61
CA GLY A 498 -21.15 8.52 9.42
C GLY A 498 -21.12 8.27 10.94
N HIS A 499 -21.30 7.03 11.39
CA HIS A 499 -21.21 6.70 12.81
C HIS A 499 -19.79 6.25 13.15
N VAL A 500 -19.14 6.94 14.10
CA VAL A 500 -17.84 6.54 14.62
C VAL A 500 -17.98 5.19 15.34
N PRO A 501 -17.16 4.17 15.04
CA PRO A 501 -17.23 2.88 15.71
C PRO A 501 -17.25 2.97 17.25
N HIS A 502 -18.10 2.17 17.90
CA HIS A 502 -18.32 2.24 19.37
C HIS A 502 -17.02 2.11 20.19
N TYR A 503 -16.11 1.24 19.77
CA TYR A 503 -14.83 1.03 20.46
C TYR A 503 -13.94 2.29 20.48
N LEU A 504 -14.06 3.16 19.49
CA LEU A 504 -13.33 4.43 19.44
C LEU A 504 -13.94 5.46 20.38
N LEU A 505 -15.28 5.46 20.51
CA LEU A 505 -16.00 6.29 21.47
C LEU A 505 -15.64 5.90 22.91
N GLU A 506 -15.70 4.60 23.23
CA GLU A 506 -15.30 4.07 24.54
C GLU A 506 -13.86 4.46 24.89
N ARG A 507 -12.93 4.32 23.93
CA ARG A 507 -11.53 4.68 24.15
C ARG A 507 -11.36 6.18 24.42
N ARG A 508 -12.06 7.03 23.67
CA ARG A 508 -12.08 8.48 23.91
C ARG A 508 -12.56 8.82 25.32
N ASP A 509 -13.59 8.13 25.80
CA ASP A 509 -14.17 8.37 27.13
C ASP A 509 -13.25 7.88 28.27
N VAL A 510 -12.51 6.79 28.05
CA VAL A 510 -11.47 6.33 28.99
C VAL A 510 -10.36 7.36 29.12
N TRP A 511 -9.90 7.92 28.00
CA TRP A 511 -8.87 8.96 28.02
C TRP A 511 -9.30 10.25 28.68
N ARG A 512 -10.56 10.66 28.45
CA ARG A 512 -11.14 11.81 29.14
C ARG A 512 -11.08 11.61 30.66
N ARG A 513 -11.55 10.46 31.15
CA ARG A 513 -11.49 10.11 32.57
C ARG A 513 -10.06 10.07 33.12
N GLN A 514 -9.11 9.55 32.36
CA GLN A 514 -7.69 9.53 32.76
C GLN A 514 -7.05 10.92 32.77
N ALA A 515 -7.43 11.81 31.84
CA ALA A 515 -6.97 13.20 31.82
C ALA A 515 -7.54 13.98 33.01
N GLU A 516 -8.84 13.85 33.28
CA GLU A 516 -9.51 14.42 34.46
C GLU A 516 -8.86 13.92 35.76
N ALA A 517 -8.57 12.61 35.86
CA ALA A 517 -7.87 12.04 36.99
C ALA A 517 -6.46 12.64 37.17
N ARG A 518 -5.68 12.76 36.08
CA ARG A 518 -4.35 13.40 36.11
C ARG A 518 -4.44 14.85 36.58
N GLN A 519 -5.41 15.60 36.08
CA GLN A 519 -5.63 16.99 36.46
C GLN A 519 -6.06 17.12 37.94
N SER A 520 -6.91 16.20 38.43
CA SER A 520 -7.28 16.14 39.86
C SER A 520 -6.13 15.76 40.79
N SER A 521 -5.15 15.00 40.28
CA SER A 521 -3.99 14.53 41.04
C SER A 521 -2.81 15.50 41.06
N GLN A 522 -2.85 16.58 40.26
CA GLN A 522 -1.80 17.58 40.28
C GLN A 522 -1.83 18.35 41.60
N PRO A 523 -0.72 18.35 42.37
CA PRO A 523 -0.64 19.13 43.60
C PRO A 523 -0.72 20.62 43.28
N ASP A 524 -1.49 21.35 44.07
CA ASP A 524 -1.73 22.79 43.91
C ASP A 524 -0.40 23.57 44.06
N PRO A 525 -0.02 24.44 43.12
CA PRO A 525 1.26 25.17 43.15
C PRO A 525 1.47 26.05 44.39
N ALA A 526 0.41 26.35 45.16
CA ALA A 526 0.47 27.11 46.41
C ALA A 526 0.72 26.26 47.67
N MET A 527 0.81 24.93 47.55
CA MET A 527 0.94 24.01 48.69
C MET A 527 2.38 23.97 49.23
N PRO A 528 2.64 24.37 50.49
CA PRO A 528 3.96 24.27 51.09
C PRO A 528 4.39 22.80 51.31
N PRO A 529 5.69 22.48 51.24
CA PRO A 529 6.19 21.11 51.38
C PRO A 529 5.82 20.51 52.75
N GLY A 530 5.39 19.24 52.76
CA GLY A 530 4.99 18.52 53.98
C GLY A 530 3.60 18.87 54.53
N HIS A 531 2.79 19.62 53.79
CA HIS A 531 1.41 19.95 54.16
C HIS A 531 0.41 19.29 53.21
N THR A 532 -0.77 18.97 53.72
CA THR A 532 -1.90 18.42 52.95
C THR A 532 -3.07 19.41 53.01
N CYS A 533 -3.77 19.61 51.90
CA CYS A 533 -4.99 20.41 51.89
C CYS A 533 -6.07 19.68 52.70
N MET A 534 -6.65 20.37 53.69
CA MET A 534 -7.77 19.83 54.46
C MET A 534 -8.98 19.66 53.55
N PRO A 535 -9.70 18.52 53.60
CA PRO A 535 -10.95 18.33 52.89
C PRO A 535 -11.98 19.39 53.29
N GLU A 536 -12.75 19.88 52.31
CA GLU A 536 -13.71 20.96 52.56
C GLU A 536 -14.77 20.61 53.61
N ASN A 537 -15.24 19.35 53.63
CA ASN A 537 -16.19 18.87 54.63
C ASN A 537 -15.62 18.99 56.05
N GLN A 538 -14.38 18.55 56.24
CA GLN A 538 -13.72 18.62 57.55
C GLN A 538 -13.49 20.08 57.97
N ARG A 539 -13.13 20.96 57.03
CA ARG A 539 -12.96 22.40 57.27
C ARG A 539 -14.27 23.06 57.72
N LEU A 540 -15.39 22.71 57.08
CA LEU A 540 -16.71 23.25 57.43
C LEU A 540 -17.17 22.72 58.80
N GLU A 541 -16.92 21.45 59.11
CA GLU A 541 -17.21 20.87 60.42
C GLU A 541 -16.40 21.55 61.53
N THR A 542 -15.09 21.73 61.36
CA THR A 542 -14.26 22.44 62.34
C THR A 542 -14.67 23.90 62.51
N LEU A 543 -14.98 24.60 61.42
CA LEU A 543 -15.50 25.97 61.48
C LEU A 543 -16.84 26.04 62.24
N SER A 544 -17.75 25.10 62.00
CA SER A 544 -19.03 25.04 62.72
C SER A 544 -18.85 24.78 64.22
N SER A 545 -17.91 23.90 64.59
CA SER A 545 -17.54 23.62 65.98
C SER A 545 -16.93 24.85 66.67
N LEU A 546 -16.05 25.57 65.98
CA LEU A 546 -15.44 26.80 66.50
C LEU A 546 -16.47 27.91 66.71
N LEU A 547 -17.43 28.09 65.79
CA LEU A 547 -18.53 29.04 65.95
C LEU A 547 -19.44 28.68 67.13
N GLN A 548 -19.72 27.38 67.33
CA GLN A 548 -20.46 26.92 68.51
C GLN A 548 -19.69 27.22 69.80
N SER A 549 -18.39 26.94 69.84
CA SER A 549 -17.52 27.24 70.98
C SER A 549 -17.48 28.74 71.31
N GLN A 550 -17.35 29.60 70.29
CA GLN A 550 -17.40 31.05 70.46
C GLN A 550 -18.73 31.50 71.09
N SER A 551 -19.86 30.96 70.62
CA SER A 551 -21.18 31.29 71.16
C SER A 551 -21.35 30.83 72.62
N GLN A 552 -20.73 29.71 73.01
CA GLN A 552 -20.75 29.20 74.38
C GLN A 552 -19.90 30.08 75.31
N LEU A 553 -18.67 30.41 74.90
CA LEU A 553 -17.78 31.28 75.67
C LEU A 553 -18.39 32.68 75.88
N LEU A 554 -19.02 33.25 74.85
CA LEU A 554 -19.73 34.52 74.97
C LEU A 554 -20.91 34.45 75.96
N ARG A 555 -21.67 33.34 75.96
CA ARG A 555 -22.76 33.14 76.93
C ARG A 555 -22.21 33.03 78.35
N GLU A 556 -21.15 32.27 78.56
CA GLU A 556 -20.50 32.14 79.88
C GLU A 556 -19.99 33.49 80.39
N LEU A 557 -19.43 34.32 79.49
CA LEU A 557 -18.94 35.64 79.83
C LEU A 557 -20.06 36.61 80.23
N VAL A 558 -21.22 36.52 79.58
CA VAL A 558 -22.43 37.31 79.91
C VAL A 558 -23.08 36.87 81.23
N LEU A 559 -22.98 35.58 81.58
CA LEU A 559 -23.54 35.02 82.80
C LEU A 559 -22.70 35.32 84.06
N LEU A 560 -21.52 35.93 83.92
CA LEU A 560 -20.71 36.34 85.06
C LEU A 560 -21.38 37.49 85.84
N PRO A 561 -21.46 37.41 87.19
CA PRO A 561 -22.12 38.43 88.00
C PRO A 561 -21.39 39.78 87.96
N ALA A 562 -22.10 40.84 87.57
CA ALA A 562 -21.59 42.19 87.30
C ALA A 562 -21.07 42.99 88.52
N GLY A 563 -20.86 42.36 89.68
CA GLY A 563 -20.51 43.05 90.93
C GLY A 563 -19.62 42.28 91.90
N ALA A 564 -18.96 41.20 91.47
CA ALA A 564 -18.09 40.40 92.34
C ALA A 564 -16.60 40.71 92.07
N ASP A 565 -16.05 41.72 92.77
CA ASP A 565 -14.62 42.08 92.77
C ASP A 565 -13.75 41.09 93.59
N SER A 566 -13.96 39.79 93.36
CA SER A 566 -13.06 38.77 93.89
C SER A 566 -11.96 38.49 92.88
N LEU A 567 -10.71 38.34 93.34
CA LEU A 567 -9.56 37.98 92.47
C LEU A 567 -9.84 36.74 91.61
N ARG A 568 -10.62 35.78 92.14
CA ARG A 568 -11.02 34.56 91.44
C ARG A 568 -11.94 34.84 90.24
N ALA A 569 -12.89 35.77 90.37
CA ALA A 569 -13.77 36.14 89.26
C ALA A 569 -13.01 36.89 88.16
N GLN A 570 -12.02 37.72 88.53
CA GLN A 570 -11.13 38.41 87.58
C GLN A 570 -10.24 37.42 86.82
N SER A 571 -9.62 36.44 87.49
CA SER A 571 -8.85 35.39 86.84
C SER A 571 -9.71 34.55 85.87
N HIS A 572 -10.91 34.15 86.30
CA HIS A 572 -11.80 33.35 85.46
C HIS A 572 -12.27 34.11 84.21
N ARG A 573 -12.56 35.42 84.34
CA ARG A 573 -12.88 36.27 83.20
C ARG A 573 -11.71 36.40 82.22
N ALA A 574 -10.50 36.63 82.72
CA ALA A 574 -9.29 36.71 81.90
C ALA A 574 -9.00 35.39 81.16
N GLU A 575 -9.27 34.24 81.79
CA GLU A 575 -9.16 32.92 81.14
C GLU A 575 -10.18 32.75 80.01
N LEU A 576 -11.44 33.18 80.21
CA LEU A 576 -12.46 33.15 79.16
C LEU A 576 -12.12 34.08 77.99
N ASP A 577 -11.63 35.29 78.27
CA ASP A 577 -11.18 36.24 77.26
C ASP A 577 -10.00 35.65 76.43
N GLN A 578 -9.02 35.00 77.07
CA GLN A 578 -7.93 34.32 76.36
C GLN A 578 -8.42 33.20 75.44
N LYS A 579 -9.35 32.36 75.92
CA LYS A 579 -9.94 31.29 75.11
C LYS A 579 -10.72 31.85 73.93
N LEU A 580 -11.41 32.97 74.13
CA LEU A 580 -12.18 33.62 73.08
C LEU A 580 -11.27 34.16 71.96
N VAL A 581 -10.15 34.79 72.31
CA VAL A 581 -9.13 35.24 71.34
C VAL A 581 -8.57 34.06 70.54
N GLN A 582 -8.25 32.93 71.19
CA GLN A 582 -7.76 31.73 70.50
C GLN A 582 -8.79 31.15 69.52
N VAL A 583 -10.07 31.12 69.91
CA VAL A 583 -11.15 30.64 69.05
C VAL A 583 -11.37 31.59 67.87
N GLU A 584 -11.28 32.90 68.05
CA GLU A 584 -11.40 33.89 66.98
C GLU A 584 -10.26 33.80 65.96
N GLU A 585 -9.03 33.61 66.43
CA GLU A 585 -7.87 33.36 65.56
C GLU A 585 -8.05 32.07 64.75
N ALA A 586 -8.55 31.00 65.38
CA ALA A 586 -8.85 29.75 64.70
C ALA A 586 -9.97 29.94 63.65
N ILE A 587 -11.06 30.63 63.98
CA ILE A 587 -12.15 30.93 63.02
C ILE A 587 -11.59 31.70 61.81
N LYS A 588 -10.70 32.67 62.04
CA LYS A 588 -10.05 33.43 60.96
C LYS A 588 -9.27 32.51 60.02
N ILE A 589 -8.54 31.53 60.55
CA ILE A 589 -7.80 30.54 59.74
C ILE A 589 -8.76 29.63 58.95
N PHE A 590 -9.79 29.07 59.60
CA PHE A 590 -10.73 28.13 58.95
C PHE A 590 -11.77 28.81 58.04
N SER A 591 -11.91 30.13 58.13
CA SER A 591 -12.73 30.95 57.23
C SER A 591 -12.12 31.08 55.82
N CYS A 592 -10.81 30.84 55.68
CA CYS A 592 -10.16 30.79 54.38
C CYS A 592 -10.68 29.62 53.53
N PRO A 593 -10.82 29.79 52.20
CA PRO A 593 -11.36 28.75 51.32
C PRO A 593 -10.49 27.50 51.24
N LYS A 594 -9.17 27.64 51.48
CA LYS A 594 -8.21 26.53 51.52
C LYS A 594 -7.41 26.61 52.81
N VAL A 595 -7.32 25.50 53.53
CA VAL A 595 -6.54 25.38 54.78
C VAL A 595 -5.58 24.22 54.59
N PHE A 596 -4.29 24.47 54.83
CA PHE A 596 -3.25 23.45 54.75
C PHE A 596 -2.88 23.00 56.15
N VAL A 597 -2.93 21.70 56.39
CA VAL A 597 -2.56 21.09 57.67
C VAL A 597 -1.20 20.43 57.47
N LYS A 598 -0.27 20.69 58.39
CA LYS A 598 1.03 20.02 58.39
C LYS A 598 0.81 18.54 58.68
N MET A 599 1.37 17.65 57.86
CA MET A 599 1.41 16.24 58.21
C MET A 599 2.35 16.11 59.42
N ASP A 600 1.81 15.73 60.57
CA ASP A 600 2.65 15.27 61.67
C ASP A 600 3.37 14.00 61.19
N ALA A 601 4.71 13.99 61.30
CA ALA A 601 5.57 12.91 60.84
C ALA A 601 5.53 11.71 61.78
#